data_AF-A0ABD1H1L4-F1
#
_entry.id   AF-A0ABD1H1L4-F1
#
_cell.length_a   1.000
_cell.length_b   1.000
_cell.length_c   1.000
_cell.angle_alpha   90.00
_cell.angle_beta   90.00
_cell.angle_gamma   90.00
#
_symmetry.space_group_name_H-M   'P 1'
#
loop_
_entity.id
_entity.type
_entity.pdbx_description
1 polymer ?
#
loop_
_entity_poly.entity_id
_entity_poly.type
_entity_poly.pdbx_seq_one_letter_code
_entity_poly.pdbx_strand_id
1 'polypeptide(L)'
;MLLHPTPFTSYNARWLMPYKECASPSNLFYSFEVAGVHVIMLGSYADFLPGSDQYRWLQADLRKVDRKRTPWLVVALHAPWYNCNYVHQQEYESLGMMKAMEGLLFGARVDIVFAGHVHAYVRFVRVYKDKPNEYGHWRTQ
;
A
#
# COMPACT_ATOMS: atom_id res chain seq x y z
N MET A 1 -7.71 -32.33 6.16
CA MET A 1 -7.39 -30.97 5.66
C MET A 1 -6.00 -31.04 5.03
N LEU A 2 -5.88 -30.95 3.71
CA LEU A 2 -4.57 -30.88 3.05
C LEU A 2 -4.03 -29.46 3.23
N LEU A 3 -2.98 -29.29 4.02
CA LEU A 3 -2.26 -28.02 4.15
C LEU A 3 -1.32 -27.89 2.95
N HIS A 4 -1.55 -26.90 2.10
CA HIS A 4 -0.64 -26.58 1.01
C HIS A 4 0.59 -25.84 1.58
N PRO A 5 1.82 -26.35 1.39
CA PRO A 5 3.00 -25.84 2.10
C PRO A 5 3.44 -24.45 1.64
N THR A 6 3.10 -24.09 0.39
CA THR A 6 3.44 -22.78 -0.18
C THR A 6 2.23 -21.84 -0.09
N PRO A 7 2.32 -20.73 0.65
CA PRO A 7 1.28 -19.71 0.69
C PRO A 7 0.98 -19.13 -0.70
N PHE A 8 -0.23 -18.60 -0.90
CA PHE A 8 -0.65 -17.89 -2.12
C PHE A 8 -0.54 -18.69 -3.44
N THR A 9 -0.45 -20.03 -3.40
CA THR A 9 -0.30 -20.85 -4.62
C THR A 9 -1.42 -20.62 -5.64
N SER A 10 -2.68 -20.67 -5.20
CA SER A 10 -3.82 -20.38 -6.07
C SER A 10 -3.80 -18.96 -6.61
N TYR A 11 -3.33 -17.99 -5.82
CA TYR A 11 -3.23 -16.61 -6.26
C TYR A 11 -2.21 -16.45 -7.38
N ASN A 12 -0.99 -16.91 -7.14
CA ASN A 12 0.11 -16.83 -8.09
C ASN A 12 -0.12 -17.64 -9.37
N ALA A 13 -0.91 -18.71 -9.30
CA ALA A 13 -1.24 -19.52 -10.47
C ALA A 13 -2.34 -18.91 -11.36
N ARG A 14 -3.24 -18.09 -10.79
CA ARG A 14 -4.45 -17.63 -11.49
C ARG A 14 -4.38 -16.17 -11.92
N TRP A 15 -3.65 -15.34 -11.19
CA TRP A 15 -3.57 -13.90 -11.47
C TRP A 15 -2.13 -13.50 -11.76
N LEU A 16 -1.90 -13.02 -12.97
CA LEU A 16 -0.63 -12.46 -13.41
C LEU A 16 -0.66 -10.95 -13.22
N MET A 17 0.03 -10.47 -12.21
CA MET A 17 0.19 -9.05 -11.95
C MET A 17 1.48 -8.51 -12.61
N PRO A 18 1.58 -7.20 -12.92
CA PRO A 18 2.71 -6.63 -13.65
C PRO A 18 3.96 -6.41 -12.77
N TYR A 19 4.30 -7.39 -11.92
CA TYR A 19 5.39 -7.25 -10.96
C TYR A 19 6.78 -7.21 -11.62
N LYS A 20 6.95 -7.86 -12.78
CA LYS A 20 8.24 -7.86 -13.49
C LYS A 20 8.50 -6.51 -14.15
N GLU A 21 7.47 -5.92 -14.72
CA GLU A 21 7.46 -4.63 -15.42
C GLU A 21 7.81 -3.49 -14.47
N CYS A 22 7.40 -3.57 -13.21
CA CYS A 22 7.75 -2.61 -12.17
C CYS A 22 8.99 -3.00 -11.34
N ALA A 23 9.75 -4.01 -11.79
CA ALA A 23 10.92 -4.54 -11.08
C ALA A 23 10.66 -4.91 -9.61
N SER A 24 9.43 -5.35 -9.30
CA SER A 24 9.11 -6.00 -8.04
C SER A 24 9.58 -7.46 -8.08
N PRO A 25 10.11 -8.00 -6.97
CA PRO A 25 10.44 -9.42 -6.86
C PRO A 25 9.22 -10.33 -6.63
N SER A 26 8.00 -9.80 -6.49
CA SER A 26 6.83 -10.59 -6.08
C SER A 26 5.54 -10.18 -6.76
N ASN A 27 4.71 -11.16 -7.10
CA ASN A 27 3.34 -10.96 -7.61
C ASN A 27 2.39 -10.35 -6.56
N LEU A 28 2.79 -10.30 -5.28
CA LEU A 28 1.97 -9.81 -4.17
C LEU A 28 2.04 -8.29 -3.97
N PHE A 29 3.05 -7.62 -4.53
CA PHE A 29 3.20 -6.17 -4.45
C PHE A 29 3.87 -5.66 -5.72
N TYR A 30 3.30 -4.64 -6.34
CA TYR A 30 3.70 -4.19 -7.68
C TYR A 30 3.11 -2.80 -7.94
N SER A 31 3.54 -2.15 -9.02
CA SER A 31 2.99 -0.87 -9.45
C SER A 31 2.69 -0.90 -10.94
N PHE A 32 1.82 0.01 -11.38
CA PHE A 32 1.54 0.26 -12.78
C PHE A 32 1.02 1.68 -12.98
N GLU A 33 1.18 2.20 -14.20
CA GLU A 33 0.66 3.49 -14.58
C GLU A 33 -0.56 3.32 -15.49
N VAL A 34 -1.64 4.05 -15.21
CA VAL A 34 -2.84 4.07 -16.06
C VAL A 34 -3.48 5.45 -16.01
N ALA A 35 -3.77 6.04 -17.18
CA ALA A 35 -4.51 7.30 -17.31
C ALA A 35 -4.02 8.45 -16.38
N GLY A 36 -2.70 8.61 -16.24
CA GLY A 36 -2.11 9.67 -15.40
C GLY A 36 -2.10 9.34 -13.89
N VAL A 37 -2.31 8.08 -13.52
CA VAL A 37 -2.25 7.59 -12.15
C VAL A 37 -1.11 6.58 -12.03
N HIS A 38 -0.22 6.76 -11.06
CA HIS A 38 0.71 5.73 -10.61
C HIS A 38 0.04 4.97 -9.47
N VAL A 39 -0.27 3.69 -9.70
CA VAL A 39 -0.93 2.83 -8.72
C VAL A 39 0.08 1.90 -8.11
N ILE A 40 0.13 1.85 -6.77
CA ILE A 40 0.98 0.93 -6.00
C ILE A 40 0.07 -0.05 -5.27
N MET A 41 0.27 -1.33 -5.53
CA MET A 41 -0.36 -2.43 -4.80
C MET A 41 0.63 -2.94 -3.75
N LEU A 42 0.27 -2.84 -2.47
CA LEU A 42 1.07 -3.37 -1.37
C LEU A 42 0.46 -4.66 -0.81
N GLY A 43 1.32 -5.61 -0.49
CA GLY A 43 0.96 -6.90 0.09
C GLY A 43 0.98 -6.84 1.61
N SER A 44 -0.18 -6.66 2.24
CA SER A 44 -0.33 -6.67 3.72
C SER A 44 0.10 -7.99 4.36
N TYR A 45 0.08 -9.09 3.61
CA TYR A 45 0.46 -10.44 4.04
C TYR A 45 1.80 -10.92 3.45
N ALA A 46 2.56 -10.02 2.83
CA ALA A 46 3.97 -10.23 2.52
C ALA A 46 4.82 -9.52 3.58
N ASP A 47 6.09 -9.90 3.73
CA ASP A 47 6.99 -9.17 4.63
C ASP A 47 7.07 -7.69 4.20
N PHE A 48 6.81 -6.80 5.15
CA PHE A 48 6.73 -5.35 4.98
C PHE A 48 7.66 -4.59 5.91
N LEU A 49 8.41 -5.28 6.77
CA LEU A 49 9.28 -4.61 7.73
C LEU A 49 10.44 -3.90 7.02
N PRO A 50 11.04 -2.86 7.64
CA PRO A 50 12.25 -2.25 7.10
C PRO A 50 13.32 -3.29 6.78
N GLY A 51 13.84 -3.26 5.56
CA GLY A 51 14.81 -4.25 5.05
C GLY A 51 14.20 -5.42 4.28
N SER A 52 12.88 -5.63 4.34
CA SER A 52 12.18 -6.58 3.48
C SER A 52 12.26 -6.18 2.00
N ASP A 53 12.01 -7.16 1.12
CA ASP A 53 11.98 -6.92 -0.33
C ASP A 53 10.89 -5.93 -0.72
N GLN A 54 9.70 -6.03 -0.12
CA GLN A 54 8.61 -5.09 -0.36
C GLN A 54 8.98 -3.67 0.06
N TYR A 55 9.60 -3.51 1.24
CA TYR A 55 10.00 -2.19 1.74
C TYR A 55 11.05 -1.54 0.83
N ARG A 56 12.10 -2.27 0.47
CA ARG A 56 13.16 -1.77 -0.41
C ARG A 56 12.63 -1.45 -1.80
N TRP A 57 11.77 -2.32 -2.34
CA TRP A 57 11.11 -2.10 -3.62
C TRP A 57 10.24 -0.84 -3.58
N LEU A 58 9.38 -0.67 -2.56
CA LEU A 58 8.52 0.51 -2.42
C LEU A 58 9.34 1.80 -2.38
N GLN A 59 10.44 1.84 -1.63
CA GLN A 59 11.33 2.99 -1.63
C GLN A 59 11.90 3.30 -3.02
N ALA A 60 12.26 2.27 -3.78
CA ALA A 60 12.77 2.43 -5.14
C ALA A 60 11.68 2.87 -6.14
N ASP A 61 10.47 2.35 -5.99
CA ASP A 61 9.31 2.68 -6.84
C ASP A 61 8.89 4.15 -6.62
N LEU A 62 8.73 4.59 -5.37
CA LEU A 62 8.35 5.97 -5.04
C LEU A 62 9.35 7.01 -5.58
N ARG A 63 10.64 6.67 -5.68
CA ARG A 63 11.66 7.56 -6.27
C ARG A 63 11.52 7.74 -7.79
N LYS A 64 10.82 6.83 -8.47
CA LYS A 64 10.62 6.87 -9.93
C LYS A 64 9.38 7.67 -10.32
N VAL A 65 8.50 7.98 -9.38
CA VAL A 65 7.23 8.67 -9.65
C VAL A 65 7.50 10.07 -10.19
N ASP A 66 7.14 10.29 -11.46
CA ASP A 66 7.12 11.61 -12.09
C ASP A 66 5.70 12.19 -12.02
N ARG A 67 5.48 13.12 -11.10
CA ARG A 67 4.17 13.76 -10.89
C ARG A 67 3.71 14.64 -12.07
N LYS A 68 4.57 14.95 -13.05
CA LYS A 68 4.12 15.58 -14.30
C LYS A 68 3.47 14.58 -15.25
N ARG A 69 3.97 13.33 -15.28
CA ARG A 69 3.42 12.24 -16.09
C ARG A 69 2.23 11.56 -15.40
N THR A 70 2.38 11.27 -14.11
CA THR A 70 1.35 10.67 -13.26
C THR A 70 1.03 11.61 -12.10
N PRO A 71 0.18 12.63 -12.31
CA PRO A 71 -0.17 13.60 -11.27
C PRO A 71 -0.82 12.97 -10.04
N TRP A 72 -1.45 11.81 -10.19
CA TRP A 72 -2.05 11.05 -9.10
C TRP A 72 -1.16 9.89 -8.67
N LEU A 73 -0.96 9.74 -7.36
CA LEU A 73 -0.31 8.61 -6.73
C LEU A 73 -1.31 7.93 -5.78
N VAL A 74 -1.71 6.72 -6.15
CA VAL A 74 -2.70 5.93 -5.41
C VAL A 74 -2.04 4.68 -4.87
N VAL A 75 -2.30 4.36 -3.61
CA VAL A 75 -1.90 3.08 -3.01
C VAL A 75 -3.13 2.25 -2.71
N ALA A 76 -3.05 0.95 -2.94
CA ALA A 76 -4.04 0.00 -2.45
C ALA A 76 -3.38 -1.13 -1.68
N LEU A 77 -4.04 -1.57 -0.62
CA LEU A 77 -3.58 -2.63 0.27
C LEU A 77 -4.79 -3.40 0.82
N HIS A 78 -4.58 -4.53 1.49
CA HIS A 78 -5.72 -5.30 2.02
C HIS A 78 -6.12 -4.82 3.42
N ALA A 79 -5.20 -4.87 4.39
CA ALA A 79 -5.46 -4.61 5.80
C ALA A 79 -5.37 -3.11 6.15
N PRO A 80 -6.48 -2.44 6.49
CA PRO A 80 -6.53 -0.98 6.64
C PRO A 80 -5.72 -0.50 7.84
N TRP A 81 -4.89 0.53 7.61
CA TRP A 81 -4.10 1.19 8.67
C TRP A 81 -4.98 1.98 9.65
N TYR A 82 -6.01 2.64 9.13
CA TYR A 82 -7.00 3.37 9.89
C TYR A 82 -8.35 2.65 9.80
N ASN A 83 -8.92 2.29 10.94
CA ASN A 83 -10.19 1.57 11.04
C ASN A 83 -10.94 1.98 12.30
N CYS A 84 -12.21 2.40 12.17
CA CYS A 84 -13.07 2.77 13.30
C CYS A 84 -14.15 1.71 13.63
N ASN A 85 -14.15 0.57 12.92
CA ASN A 85 -15.04 -0.55 13.22
C ASN A 85 -14.46 -1.41 14.33
N TYR A 86 -15.31 -2.14 15.07
CA TYR A 86 -14.87 -3.03 16.15
C TYR A 86 -14.09 -4.26 15.68
N VAL A 87 -14.30 -4.71 14.44
CA VAL A 87 -13.60 -5.86 13.86
C VAL A 87 -12.29 -5.45 13.20
N HIS A 88 -11.29 -6.35 13.22
CA HIS A 88 -9.97 -6.14 12.59
C HIS A 88 -9.23 -4.91 13.12
N GLN A 89 -9.43 -4.56 14.39
CA GLN A 89 -8.61 -3.57 15.07
C GLN A 89 -7.30 -4.20 15.53
N GLN A 90 -6.22 -3.42 15.50
CA GLN A 90 -4.93 -3.76 16.09
C GLN A 90 -4.23 -5.01 15.52
N GLU A 91 -4.61 -5.45 14.33
CA GLU A 91 -3.94 -6.55 13.65
C GLU A 91 -2.51 -6.17 13.24
N TYR A 92 -1.64 -7.18 13.22
CA TYR A 92 -0.21 -7.00 12.93
C TYR A 92 0.00 -6.42 11.52
N GLU A 93 -0.76 -6.89 10.56
CA GLU A 93 -0.74 -6.49 9.16
C GLU A 93 -1.19 -5.04 8.98
N SER A 94 -2.08 -4.55 9.84
CA SER A 94 -2.55 -3.16 9.84
C SER A 94 -1.54 -2.25 10.54
N LEU A 95 -1.30 -2.47 11.84
CA LEU A 95 -0.47 -1.57 12.66
C LEU A 95 1.02 -1.67 12.34
N GLY A 96 1.52 -2.88 12.11
CA GLY A 96 2.93 -3.13 11.80
C GLY A 96 3.31 -2.49 10.46
N MET A 97 2.47 -2.67 9.45
CA MET A 97 2.70 -2.12 8.12
C MET A 97 2.53 -0.60 8.11
N MET A 98 1.53 -0.04 8.81
CA MET A 98 1.38 1.40 9.00
C MET A 98 2.66 1.99 9.63
N LYS A 99 3.13 1.41 10.74
CA LYS A 99 4.34 1.87 11.43
C LYS A 99 5.57 1.81 10.52
N ALA A 100 5.69 0.81 9.65
CA ALA A 100 6.82 0.67 8.74
C ALA A 100 6.75 1.67 7.57
N MET A 101 5.60 1.80 6.92
CA MET A 101 5.49 2.37 5.57
C MET A 101 4.74 3.70 5.50
N GLU A 102 3.97 4.10 6.52
CA GLU A 102 3.18 5.35 6.48
C GLU A 102 4.07 6.56 6.20
N GLY A 103 5.25 6.63 6.82
CA GLY A 103 6.22 7.71 6.58
C GLY A 103 6.72 7.78 5.13
N LEU A 104 6.86 6.63 4.45
CA LEU A 104 7.26 6.58 3.04
C LEU A 104 6.15 7.16 2.15
N LEU A 105 4.91 6.72 2.37
CA LEU A 105 3.75 7.19 1.61
C LEU A 105 3.49 8.67 1.84
N PHE A 106 3.59 9.13 3.09
CA PHE A 106 3.48 10.54 3.44
C PHE A 106 4.58 11.37 2.77
N GLY A 107 5.84 10.93 2.83
CA GLY A 107 6.97 11.62 2.19
C GLY A 107 6.85 11.72 0.67
N ALA A 108 6.28 10.69 0.03
CA ALA A 108 6.00 10.69 -1.40
C ALA A 108 4.71 11.42 -1.80
N ARG A 109 3.98 11.98 -0.81
CA ARG A 109 2.71 12.70 -1.02
C ARG A 109 1.68 11.86 -1.77
N VAL A 110 1.46 10.62 -1.30
CA VAL A 110 0.36 9.77 -1.78
C VAL A 110 -0.97 10.51 -1.60
N ASP A 111 -1.81 10.48 -2.63
CA ASP A 111 -3.07 11.23 -2.65
C ASP A 111 -4.21 10.44 -1.99
N ILE A 112 -4.29 9.13 -2.27
CA ILE A 112 -5.38 8.26 -1.83
C ILE A 112 -4.83 6.88 -1.49
N VAL A 113 -5.30 6.32 -0.38
CA VAL A 113 -5.10 4.91 -0.02
C VAL A 113 -6.45 4.20 -0.03
N PHE A 114 -6.55 3.09 -0.77
CA PHE A 114 -7.70 2.18 -0.72
C PHE A 114 -7.34 0.94 0.09
N ALA A 115 -8.27 0.48 0.93
CA ALA A 115 -8.13 -0.72 1.72
C ALA A 115 -9.41 -1.55 1.69
N GLY A 116 -9.26 -2.86 1.90
CA GLY A 116 -10.36 -3.82 2.02
C GLY A 116 -10.45 -4.37 3.44
N HIS A 117 -10.51 -5.70 3.54
CA HIS A 117 -10.49 -6.50 4.77
C HIS A 117 -11.69 -6.31 5.70
N VAL A 118 -11.97 -5.09 6.13
CA VAL A 118 -13.14 -4.74 6.93
C VAL A 118 -14.36 -4.65 6.03
N HIS A 119 -15.41 -5.43 6.35
CA HIS A 119 -16.65 -5.49 5.56
C HIS A 119 -17.59 -4.30 5.84
N ALA A 120 -17.05 -3.08 5.75
CA ALA A 120 -17.77 -1.82 5.90
C ALA A 120 -17.12 -0.73 5.05
N TYR A 121 -17.88 0.30 4.69
CA TYR A 121 -17.33 1.49 4.04
C TYR A 121 -16.99 2.55 5.09
N VAL A 122 -15.73 3.00 5.09
CA VAL A 122 -15.25 4.10 5.93
C VAL A 122 -14.40 5.03 5.07
N ARG A 123 -14.55 6.34 5.29
CA ARG A 123 -13.70 7.37 4.68
C ARG A 123 -13.21 8.31 5.76
N PHE A 124 -11.91 8.52 5.81
CA PHE A 124 -11.28 9.46 6.72
C PHE A 124 -11.07 10.83 6.06
N VAL A 125 -10.96 11.86 6.89
CA VAL A 125 -10.24 13.07 6.49
C VAL A 125 -8.78 12.70 6.18
N ARG A 126 -8.02 13.61 5.57
CA ARG A 126 -6.57 13.43 5.42
C ARG A 126 -5.97 13.22 6.81
N VAL A 127 -5.17 12.16 6.96
CA VAL A 127 -4.63 11.73 8.25
C VAL A 127 -3.17 11.34 8.10
N TYR A 128 -2.37 11.62 9.13
CA TYR A 128 -1.01 11.12 9.27
C TYR A 128 -0.68 11.02 10.75
N LYS A 129 -0.13 9.88 11.20
CA LYS A 129 0.16 9.61 12.62
C LYS A 129 -1.03 9.90 13.54
N ASP A 130 -2.20 9.36 13.17
CA ASP A 130 -3.47 9.51 13.91
C ASP A 130 -3.96 10.96 14.08
N LYS A 131 -3.43 11.90 13.31
CA LYS A 131 -3.81 13.32 13.37
C LYS A 131 -4.40 13.79 12.04
N PRO A 132 -5.51 14.55 12.06
CA PRO A 132 -6.00 15.25 10.89
C PRO A 132 -4.88 16.12 10.27
N ASN A 133 -4.75 16.04 8.95
CA ASN A 133 -3.82 16.85 8.17
C ASN A 133 -4.59 17.77 7.22
N GLU A 134 -5.05 18.90 7.77
CA GLU A 134 -5.95 19.84 7.08
C GLU A 134 -5.29 20.63 5.96
N TYR A 135 -3.95 20.70 5.92
CA TYR A 135 -3.23 21.61 5.03
C TYR A 135 -3.05 21.13 3.59
N GLY A 136 -3.46 19.90 3.26
CA GLY A 136 -3.25 19.35 1.92
C GLY A 136 -1.78 19.44 1.46
N HIS A 137 -1.50 19.08 0.21
CA HIS A 137 -0.13 19.06 -0.31
C HIS A 137 0.39 20.45 -0.76
N TRP A 138 -0.37 21.53 -0.53
CA TRP A 138 -0.20 22.83 -1.18
C TRP A 138 0.45 23.92 -0.30
N ARG A 139 0.64 23.69 1.01
CA ARG A 139 1.50 24.54 1.84
C ARG A 139 2.66 23.73 2.37
N THR A 140 3.86 24.09 1.92
CA THR A 140 5.10 23.83 2.66
C THR A 140 4.93 24.42 4.06
N GLN A 141 5.25 23.63 5.08
CA GLN A 141 5.68 24.23 6.36
C GLN A 141 6.97 25.01 6.13
#